data_AF-G9ZX98-F1
#
_entry.id   AF-G9ZX98-F1
#
_cell.length_a   1.000
_cell.length_b   1.000
_cell.length_c   1.000
_cell.angle_alpha   90.00
_cell.angle_beta   90.00
_cell.angle_gamma   90.00
#
_symmetry.space_group_name_H-M   'P 1'
#
loop_
_entity.id
_entity.type
_entity.pdbx_description
1 polymer ?
#
loop_
_entity_poly.entity_id
_entity_poly.type
_entity_poly.pdbx_seq_one_letter_code
_entity_poly.pdbx_strand_id
1 'polypeptide(L)' 'MPFSDTLPAVLLRALQERGYAEPTPVQASVLEPETEGRDLLVSAQTGSGKTVAFGLAMAPELLGEAERLPQA' A
#
# COMPACT_ATOMS: atom_id res chain seq x y z
N MET A 1 4.24 -13.61 3.08
CA MET A 1 4.19 -13.36 1.62
C MET A 1 4.71 -11.96 1.39
N PRO A 2 5.66 -11.73 0.49
CA PRO A 2 6.14 -10.38 0.20
C PRO A 2 5.03 -9.50 -0.39
N PHE A 3 5.28 -8.18 -0.45
CA PHE A 3 4.40 -7.27 -1.17
C PHE A 3 4.22 -7.70 -2.63
N SER A 4 3.00 -7.54 -3.15
CA SER A 4 2.65 -7.90 -4.52
C SER A 4 3.37 -7.02 -5.55
N ASP A 5 3.76 -7.62 -6.68
CA ASP A 5 4.36 -6.93 -7.83
C ASP A 5 3.37 -6.00 -8.56
N THR A 6 2.09 -6.00 -8.16
CA THR A 6 1.08 -5.06 -8.65
C THR A 6 1.26 -3.64 -8.11
N LEU A 7 2.09 -3.45 -7.06
CA LEU A 7 2.42 -2.12 -6.56
C LEU A 7 3.43 -1.41 -7.46
N PRO A 8 3.37 -0.07 -7.59
CA PRO A 8 4.37 0.71 -8.30
C PRO A 8 5.80 0.40 -7.83
N ALA A 9 6.73 0.19 -8.77
CA ALA A 9 8.10 -0.22 -8.48
C ALA A 9 8.83 0.73 -7.50
N VAL A 10 8.56 2.03 -7.59
CA VAL A 10 9.09 3.04 -6.67
C VAL A 10 8.68 2.79 -5.21
N LEU A 11 7.46 2.31 -4.98
CA LEU A 11 6.98 1.98 -3.65
C LEU A 11 7.58 0.67 -3.15
N LEU A 12 7.68 -0.35 -4.00
CA LEU A 12 8.36 -1.60 -3.63
C LEU A 12 9.80 -1.35 -3.16
N ARG A 13 10.55 -0.52 -3.89
CA ARG A 13 11.90 -0.08 -3.48
C ARG A 13 11.86 0.68 -2.15
N ALA A 14 10.95 1.64 -1.99
CA ALA A 14 10.85 2.42 -0.76
C ALA A 14 10.48 1.56 0.48
N LEU A 15 9.61 0.55 0.30
CA LEU A 15 9.25 -0.42 1.33
C LEU A 15 10.48 -1.25 1.73
N GLN A 16 11.23 -1.76 0.75
CA GLN A 16 12.46 -2.52 0.99
C GLN A 16 13.53 -1.69 1.71
N GLU A 17 13.77 -0.45 1.29
CA GLU A 17 14.72 0.48 1.94
C GLU A 17 14.35 0.78 3.40
N ARG A 18 13.06 0.73 3.74
CA ARG A 18 12.55 0.90 5.10
C ARG A 18 12.53 -0.41 5.90
N GLY A 19 12.94 -1.53 5.31
CA GLY A 19 12.96 -2.84 5.95
C GLY A 19 11.58 -3.51 6.03
N TYR A 20 10.61 -3.09 5.22
CA TYR A 20 9.29 -3.70 5.16
C TYR A 20 9.31 -4.87 4.18
N ALA A 21 9.66 -6.07 4.69
CA ALA A 21 9.77 -7.28 3.89
C ALA A 21 8.40 -7.89 3.54
N GLU A 22 7.45 -7.83 4.48
CA GLU A 22 6.12 -8.41 4.33
C GLU A 22 5.05 -7.43 4.84
N PRO A 23 3.85 -7.40 4.23
CA PRO A 23 2.74 -6.60 4.71
C PRO A 23 2.28 -7.10 6.08
N THR A 24 1.86 -6.18 6.94
CA THR A 24 1.12 -6.54 8.15
C THR A 24 -0.26 -7.11 7.80
N PRO A 25 -0.96 -7.82 8.71
CA PRO A 25 -2.27 -8.39 8.40
C PRO A 25 -3.28 -7.36 7.86
N VAL A 26 -3.31 -6.15 8.43
CA VAL A 26 -4.22 -5.09 7.95
C VAL A 26 -3.80 -4.53 6.59
N GLN A 27 -2.50 -4.50 6.28
CA GLN A 27 -2.01 -4.09 4.96
C GLN A 27 -2.36 -5.14 3.91
N ALA A 28 -2.17 -6.43 4.22
CA ALA A 28 -2.54 -7.52 3.33
C ALA A 28 -4.05 -7.48 3.01
N SER A 29 -4.91 -7.38 4.04
CA SER A 29 -6.37 -7.32 3.83
C SER A 29 -6.83 -6.13 2.99
N VAL A 30 -6.13 -5.00 3.06
CA VAL A 30 -6.43 -3.80 2.27
C VAL A 30 -5.92 -3.90 0.82
N LEU A 31 -5.01 -4.84 0.54
CA LEU A 31 -4.42 -5.07 -0.78
C LEU A 31 -4.99 -6.31 -1.47
N GLU A 32 -5.97 -6.99 -0.86
CA GLU A 32 -6.65 -8.12 -1.48
C GLU A 32 -7.39 -7.66 -2.74
N PRO A 33 -7.38 -8.44 -3.85
CA PRO A 33 -8.04 -8.07 -5.10
C PRO A 33 -9.53 -7.70 -4.93
N GLU A 34 -10.24 -8.32 -3.99
CA GLU A 34 -11.66 -8.06 -3.74
C GLU A 34 -11.94 -6.66 -3.14
N THR A 35 -10.91 -5.92 -2.77
CA THR A 35 -11.01 -4.56 -2.23
C THR A 35 -10.85 -3.46 -3.27
N GLU A 36 -10.37 -3.80 -4.47
CA GLU A 36 -10.09 -2.85 -5.55
C GLU A 36 -11.37 -2.07 -5.94
N GLY A 37 -11.25 -0.74 -6.01
CA GLY A 37 -12.35 0.15 -6.41
C GLY A 37 -13.52 0.23 -5.41
N ARG A 38 -13.34 -0.21 -4.16
CA ARG A 38 -14.39 -0.20 -3.13
C ARG A 38 -14.05 0.73 -1.98
N ASP A 39 -15.08 1.33 -1.41
CA ASP A 39 -14.95 2.02 -0.13
C ASP A 39 -14.71 1.01 1.00
N LEU A 40 -13.65 1.22 1.78
CA LEU A 40 -13.23 0.32 2.85
C LEU A 40 -13.39 0.96 4.23
N LEU A 41 -13.98 0.20 5.16
CA LEU A 41 -13.89 0.48 6.59
C LEU A 41 -12.81 -0.42 7.20
N VAL A 42 -11.66 0.18 7.52
CA VAL A 42 -10.49 -0.55 8.04
C VAL A 42 -10.40 -0.38 9.56
N SER A 43 -10.59 -1.49 10.30
CA SER A 43 -10.47 -1.51 11.77
C SER A 43 -9.31 -2.41 12.21
N ALA A 44 -8.35 -1.84 12.94
CA ALA A 44 -7.23 -2.55 13.53
C ALA A 44 -6.62 -1.72 14.67
N GLN A 45 -5.85 -2.35 15.57
CA GLN A 45 -5.21 -1.64 16.69
C GLN A 45 -4.27 -0.50 16.25
N THR A 46 -3.98 0.45 17.13
CA THR A 46 -2.94 1.46 16.90
C THR A 46 -1.58 0.80 16.68
N GLY A 47 -0.77 1.32 15.75
CA GLY A 47 0.53 0.73 15.38
C GLY A 47 0.47 -0.48 14.44
N SER A 48 -0.71 -0.90 13.98
CA SER A 48 -0.87 -2.03 13.03
C SER A 48 -0.41 -1.75 11.59
N GLY A 49 -0.07 -0.50 11.26
CA GLY A 49 0.37 -0.13 9.91
C GLY A 49 -0.72 0.37 8.96
N LYS A 50 -1.91 0.75 9.48
CA LYS A 50 -3.04 1.30 8.68
C LYS A 50 -2.65 2.48 7.78
N THR A 51 -1.80 3.39 8.25
CA THR A 51 -1.36 4.54 7.45
C THR A 51 -0.66 4.13 6.16
N VAL A 52 0.21 3.11 6.24
CA VAL A 52 0.87 2.54 5.07
C VAL A 52 -0.16 1.80 4.22
N ALA A 53 -1.08 1.04 4.83
CA ALA A 53 -2.13 0.32 4.11
C ALA A 53 -2.96 1.26 3.20
N PHE A 54 -3.44 2.38 3.73
CA PHE A 54 -4.18 3.37 2.93
C PHE A 54 -3.31 4.01 1.84
N GLY A 55 -2.06 4.35 2.15
CA GLY A 55 -1.14 4.90 1.15
C GLY A 55 -0.91 3.94 -0.03
N LEU A 56 -0.76 2.64 0.26
CA LEU A 56 -0.61 1.61 -0.78
C LEU A 56 -1.89 1.39 -1.58
N ALA A 57 -3.06 1.44 -0.94
CA ALA A 57 -4.36 1.32 -1.63
C ALA A 57 -4.61 2.48 -2.61
N MET A 58 -4.23 3.71 -2.25
CA MET A 58 -4.40 4.88 -3.11
C MET A 58 -3.32 5.01 -4.20
N ALA A 59 -2.20 4.30 -4.05
CA ALA A 59 -1.03 4.49 -4.90
C ALA A 59 -1.26 4.23 -6.40
N PRO A 60 -1.99 3.17 -6.83
CA PRO A 60 -2.23 2.94 -8.24
C PRO A 60 -2.92 4.12 -8.93
N GLU A 61 -3.85 4.77 -8.23
CA GLU A 61 -4.62 5.91 -8.75
C GLU A 61 -3.83 7.23 -8.72
N LEU A 62 -3.14 7.51 -7.60
CA LEU A 62 -2.45 8.78 -7.41
C LEU A 62 -1.08 8.85 -8.09
N LEU A 63 -0.39 7.71 -8.17
CA LEU A 63 0.99 7.63 -8.65
C LEU A 63 1.09 7.01 -10.04
N GLY A 64 0.26 5.99 -10.34
CA GLY A 64 0.38 5.23 -11.60
C GLY A 64 1.81 4.74 -11.81
N GLU A 65 2.40 5.08 -12.97
CA GLU A 65 3.80 4.77 -13.32
C GLU A 65 4.80 5.87 -12.91
N ALA A 66 4.35 6.95 -12.26
CA ALA A 66 5.23 8.04 -11.89
C ALA A 66 6.17 7.66 -10.74
N GLU A 67 7.39 8.19 -10.76
CA GLU A 67 8.35 8.02 -9.65
C GLU A 67 8.07 8.97 -8.47
N ARG A 68 7.24 10.00 -8.67
CA ARG A 68 6.90 11.01 -7.67
C ARG A 68 5.50 11.55 -7.90
N LEU A 69 4.83 11.92 -6.82
CA LEU A 69 3.57 12.65 -6.90
C LEU A 69 3.81 14.05 -7.50
N PRO A 70 2.87 14.58 -8.30
CA PRO A 70 2.95 15.95 -8.79
C PRO A 70 2.95 16.94 -7.61
N GLN A 71 3.60 18.08 -7.79
CA GLN A 71 3.41 19.20 -6.87
C GLN A 71 1.97 19.71 -7.00
N ALA A 72 1.38 20.05 -5.85
CA ALA A 72 0.08 20.71 -5.78
C ALA A 72 0.11 22.11 -6.39
#